data_AF-A0A9W4TBC2-F1
#
_entry.id   AF-A0A9W4TBC2-F1
#
_cell.length_a   1.000
_cell.length_b   1.000
_cell.length_c   1.000
_cell.angle_alpha   90.00
_cell.angle_beta   90.00
_cell.angle_gamma   90.00
#
_symmetry.space_group_name_H-M   'P 1'
#
loop_
_entity.id
_entity.type
_entity.pdbx_description
1 polymer ?
#
loop_
_entity_poly.entity_id
_entity_poly.type
_entity_poly.pdbx_seq_one_letter_code
_entity_poly.pdbx_strand_id
1 'polypeptide(L)' 'MDSGTYFSLIQYLTDFNMPKYLTKEQQQMIKRKSQYFILINGQLYKKNRIDPQRPYKV' A
#
# COMPACT_ATOMS: atom_id res chain seq x y z
N MET A 1 0.33 -10.21 5.46
CA MET A 1 1.21 -9.02 5.40
C MET A 1 1.52 -8.62 6.83
N ASP A 2 2.73 -8.14 7.14
CA ASP A 2 3.01 -7.65 8.49
C ASP A 2 2.33 -6.29 8.72
N SER A 3 2.01 -5.99 9.99
CA SER A 3 1.28 -4.78 10.37
C SER A 3 2.03 -3.50 9.99
N GLY A 4 3.36 -3.50 10.05
CA GLY A 4 4.19 -2.34 9.73
C GLY A 4 4.06 -1.96 8.25
N THR A 5 4.16 -2.93 7.35
CA THR A 5 3.99 -2.70 5.91
C THR A 5 2.54 -2.30 5.58
N TYR A 6 1.55 -2.87 6.27
CA TYR A 6 0.14 -2.51 6.08
C TYR A 6 -0.12 -1.03 6.38
N PHE A 7 0.26 -0.55 7.58
CA PHE A 7 0.05 0.86 7.95
C PHE A 7 0.90 1.82 7.12
N SER A 8 2.13 1.45 6.79
CA SER A 8 3.01 2.27 5.95
C SER A 8 2.45 2.43 4.52
N LEU A 9 1.80 1.39 3.98
CA LEU A 9 1.12 1.50 2.68
C LEU A 9 -0.13 2.37 2.76
N ILE A 10 -0.92 2.25 3.83
CA ILE A 10 -2.08 3.13 4.02
C ILE A 10 -1.62 4.58 4.08
N GLN A 11 -0.66 4.90 4.95
CA GLN A 11 -0.13 6.26 5.07
C GLN A 11 0.40 6.79 3.73
N TYR A 12 1.19 5.98 3.01
CA TYR A 12 1.73 6.39 1.71
C TYR A 12 0.65 6.56 0.64
N LEU A 13 -0.39 5.72 0.60
CA LEU A 13 -1.46 5.81 -0.39
C LEU A 13 -2.50 6.90 -0.08
N THR A 14 -2.66 7.28 1.19
CA THR A 14 -3.54 8.38 1.60
C THR A 14 -2.90 9.74 1.33
N ASP A 15 -1.68 9.95 1.83
CA ASP A 15 -1.09 11.30 1.90
C ASP A 15 0.07 11.50 0.91
N PHE A 16 0.43 10.47 0.13
CA PHE A 16 1.67 10.41 -0.65
C PHE A 16 2.94 10.67 0.19
N ASN A 17 2.83 10.54 1.52
CA ASN A 17 3.90 10.83 2.45
C ASN A 17 4.64 9.53 2.80
N MET A 18 5.94 9.51 2.53
CA MET A 18 6.78 8.35 2.82
C MET A 18 7.16 8.35 4.32
N PRO A 19 6.93 7.25 5.06
CA PRO A 19 7.26 7.24 6.48
C PRO A 19 8.77 7.42 6.71
N LYS A 20 9.16 8.52 7.36
CA LYS A 20 10.56 8.94 7.52
C LYS A 20 11.39 8.03 8.43
N TYR A 21 10.72 7.28 9.31
CA TYR A 21 11.38 6.31 10.20
C TYR A 21 11.85 5.05 9.46
N LEU A 22 11.41 4.82 8.23
CA LEU A 22 11.81 3.67 7.42
C LEU A 22 13.19 3.91 6.78
N THR A 23 13.98 2.85 6.65
CA THR A 23 15.22 2.87 5.87
C THR A 23 14.92 3.12 4.39
N LYS A 24 15.92 3.57 3.61
CA LYS A 24 15.75 3.79 2.15
C LYS A 24 15.24 2.54 1.43
N GLU A 25 15.71 1.35 1.83
CA GLU A 25 15.27 0.07 1.27
C GLU A 25 13.80 -0.22 1.58
N GLN A 26 13.39 -0.01 2.83
CA GLN A 26 11.99 -0.16 3.23
C GLN A 26 11.09 0.83 2.49
N GLN A 27 11.49 2.10 2.37
CA GLN A 27 10.75 3.10 1.59
C GLN A 27 10.61 2.69 0.12
N GLN A 28 11.67 2.15 -0.49
CA GLN A 28 11.61 1.67 -1.86
C GLN A 28 10.72 0.43 -1.99
N MET A 29 10.73 -0.46 -1.01
CA MET A 29 9.78 -1.59 -0.93
C MET A 29 8.33 -1.10 -0.86
N ILE A 30 8.02 -0.09 -0.04
CA ILE A 30 6.67 0.50 0.04
C ILE A 30 6.27 1.11 -1.31
N LYS A 31 7.16 1.87 -1.96
CA LYS A 31 6.94 2.42 -3.31
C LYS A 31 6.64 1.35 -4.35
N ARG A 32 7.34 0.22 -4.33
CA ARG A 32 7.08 -0.89 -5.26
C ARG A 32 5.75 -1.57 -4.94
N LYS A 33 5.46 -1.83 -3.67
CA LYS A 33 4.21 -2.48 -3.24
C LYS A 33 2.99 -1.62 -3.57
N SER A 34 3.03 -0.31 -3.32
CA SER A 34 1.90 0.61 -3.55
C SER A 34 1.36 0.57 -4.99
N GLN A 35 2.18 0.19 -5.98
CA GLN A 35 1.74 -0.02 -7.35
C GLN A 35 0.66 -1.10 -7.48
N TYR A 36 0.66 -2.09 -6.59
CA TYR A 36 -0.22 -3.26 -6.59
C TYR A 36 -1.41 -3.14 -5.64
N PHE A 37 -1.48 -2.09 -4.82
CA PHE A 37 -2.56 -1.90 -3.85
C PHE A 37 -3.32 -0.60 -4.12
N ILE A 38 -4.56 -0.55 -3.67
CA ILE A 38 -5.41 0.64 -3.64
C ILE A 38 -6.03 0.76 -2.26
N LEU A 39 -6.36 1.99 -1.89
CA LEU A 39 -7.11 2.29 -0.69
C LEU A 39 -8.58 2.48 -1.06
N ILE A 40 -9.48 1.77 -0.38
CA ILE A 40 -10.93 1.97 -0.51
C ILE A 40 -11.47 2.09 0.91
N ASN A 41 -12.11 3.21 1.23
CA ASN A 41 -12.67 3.50 2.56
C ASN A 41 -11.67 3.28 3.72
N GLY A 42 -10.42 3.70 3.52
CA GLY A 42 -9.35 3.55 4.53
C GLY A 42 -8.80 2.13 4.69
N GLN A 43 -9.27 1.16 3.90
CA GLN A 43 -8.80 -0.22 3.91
C GLN A 43 -7.96 -0.51 2.68
N LEU A 44 -6.92 -1.32 2.87
CA LEU A 44 -6.04 -1.74 1.80
C LEU A 44 -6.67 -2.88 1.01
N TYR A 45 -6.68 -2.75 -0.32
CA TYR A 45 -7.07 -3.81 -1.24
C TYR A 45 -5.95 -4.04 -2.25
N LYS A 46 -5.72 -5.30 -2.62
CA LYS A 46 -4.85 -5.67 -3.73
C LYS A 46 -5.58 -5.43 -5.04
N LYS A 47 -4.96 -4.67 -5.94
CA LYS A 47 -5.47 -4.47 -7.31
C LYS A 47 -5.66 -5.81 -7.98
N ASN A 48 -6.84 -5.99 -8.54
CA ASN A 48 -7.12 -7.09 -9.44
C ASN A 48 -6.81 -6.62 -10.87
N ARG A 49 -5.83 -7.27 -11.51
CA ARG A 49 -5.40 -6.94 -12.87
C ARG A 49 -6.34 -7.51 -13.94
N ILE A 50 -7.13 -8.51 -13.59
CA ILE A 50 -8.09 -9.17 -14.48
C ILE A 50 -9.41 -8.40 -14.48
N ASP A 51 -9.89 -8.03 -13.29
CA ASP A 51 -11.10 -7.23 -13.10
C ASP A 51 -10.84 -6.07 -12.13
N PRO A 52 -10.54 -4.86 -12.64
CA PRO A 52 -10.28 -3.68 -11.80
C PRO A 52 -11.42 -3.27 -10.87
N GLN A 53 -12.66 -3.69 -11.16
CA GLN A 53 -13.83 -3.37 -10.33
C GLN A 53 -13.94 -4.29 -9.10
N ARG A 54 -13.18 -5.39 -9.08
CA ARG A 54 -13.21 -6.40 -8.01
C ARG A 54 -11.83 -6.59 -7.37
N PRO A 55 -11.33 -5.61 -6.62
CA PRO A 55 -10.06 -5.73 -5.91
C PRO A 55 -10.18 -6.68 -4.72
N TYR A 56 -9.07 -7.34 -4.35
CA TYR A 56 -9.06 -8.34 -3.28
C TYR A 56 -8.76 -7.69 -1.93
N LYS A 57 -9.57 -7.98 -0.91
CA LYS A 57 -9.28 -7.54 0.46
C LYS A 57 -8.01 -8.23 0.98
N VAL A 58 -7.13 -7.47 1.65
CA VAL A 58 -5.82 -7.93 2.15
C VAL A 58 -5.93 -8.39 3.60
#